data_AF-A0A818W1B6-F1
#
_entry.id   AF-A0A818W1B6-F1
#
_cell.length_a   1.000
_cell.length_b   1.000
_cell.length_c   1.000
_cell.angle_alpha   90.00
_cell.angle_beta   90.00
_cell.angle_gamma   90.00
#
_symmetry.space_group_name_H-M   'P 1'
#
loop_
_entity.id
_entity.type
_entity.pdbx_description
1 polymer ?
#
loop_
_entity_poly.entity_id
_entity_poly.type
_entity_poly.pdbx_seq_one_letter_code
_entity_poly.pdbx_strand_id
1 'polypeptide(L)'
;MIFVNMHLPAGKGEKEERCRLWYKFLQEYQSNIIKNDYLFAFGDQNWRTLNILSVEAILEAIKKEEYTTIFNHDELTQMRQKNSTESDTQCLKDFFEAPITFPPTYKYVLNSDAYQIEKDEEVRRPSYTDRILISTFSNDLEIIQYSSIDDVKLSDHRPVFADMILHQRSKNNEMSKNTSTEKTRTTTNHIKTIVKQHILTFLMTIATMTFVCILIFLVMCQLIIKCQTQKTDMQQTAQINIVGTPSSVES
;
A
#
# COMPACT_ATOMS: atom_id res chain seq x y z
N MET A 1 -1.91 -12.19 -18.43
CA MET A 1 -2.03 -10.94 -17.65
C MET A 1 -0.98 -10.97 -16.56
N ILE A 2 -0.36 -9.83 -16.27
CA ILE A 2 0.64 -9.65 -15.21
C ILE A 2 0.16 -8.57 -14.27
N PHE A 3 0.28 -8.81 -12.96
CA PHE A 3 -0.03 -7.86 -11.90
C PHE A 3 1.24 -7.61 -11.08
N VAL A 4 1.64 -6.36 -10.94
CA VAL A 4 2.85 -5.95 -10.24
C VAL A 4 2.47 -4.89 -9.22
N ASN A 5 2.65 -5.23 -7.94
CA ASN A 5 2.57 -4.26 -6.86
C ASN A 5 3.95 -3.66 -6.61
N MET A 6 4.07 -2.33 -6.69
CA MET A 6 5.31 -1.58 -6.51
C MET A 6 5.20 -0.69 -5.29
N HIS A 7 6.20 -0.76 -4.43
CA HIS A 7 6.42 0.21 -3.36
C HIS A 7 7.77 0.87 -3.61
N LEU A 8 7.75 2.09 -4.14
CA LEU A 8 8.96 2.80 -4.55
C LEU A 8 9.48 3.73 -3.45
N PRO A 9 10.77 4.10 -3.48
CA PRO A 9 11.37 4.96 -2.46
C PRO A 9 10.60 6.26 -2.20
N ALA A 10 10.28 6.45 -0.93
CA ALA A 10 9.72 7.67 -0.39
C ALA A 10 10.82 8.70 -0.13
N GLY A 11 10.54 9.98 -0.40
CA GLY A 11 11.48 11.06 -0.10
C GLY A 11 11.63 12.05 -1.24
N LYS A 12 12.03 13.28 -0.87
CA LYS A 12 12.39 14.35 -1.79
C LYS A 12 13.70 13.99 -2.49
N GLY A 13 13.79 14.21 -3.80
CA GLY A 13 15.01 13.90 -4.58
C GLY A 13 15.20 12.42 -4.93
N GLU A 14 14.26 11.56 -4.52
CA GLU A 14 14.28 10.14 -4.88
C GLU A 14 13.61 9.87 -6.24
N LYS A 15 13.25 10.91 -6.99
CA LYS A 15 12.59 10.78 -8.30
C LYS A 15 13.44 9.95 -9.25
N GLU A 16 14.74 10.24 -9.30
CA GLU A 16 15.73 9.55 -10.13
C GLU A 16 15.82 8.08 -9.74
N GLU A 17 15.81 7.78 -8.43
CA GLU A 17 15.83 6.40 -7.94
C GLU A 17 14.53 5.65 -8.28
N ARG A 18 13.36 6.30 -8.17
CA ARG A 18 12.07 5.73 -8.61
C ARG A 18 12.12 5.39 -10.10
N CYS A 19 12.65 6.28 -10.95
CA CYS A 19 12.85 6.02 -12.38
C CYS A 19 13.80 4.84 -12.61
N ARG A 20 14.92 4.80 -11.91
CA ARG A 20 15.92 3.72 -12.02
C ARG A 20 15.33 2.36 -11.67
N LEU A 21 14.51 2.29 -10.61
CA LEU A 21 13.84 1.05 -10.21
C LEU A 21 12.78 0.60 -11.21
N TRP A 22 12.03 1.54 -11.78
CA TRP A 22 11.11 1.28 -12.89
C TRP A 22 11.85 0.70 -14.11
N TYR A 23 12.94 1.35 -14.52
CA TYR A 23 13.74 0.89 -15.64
C TYR A 23 14.33 -0.51 -15.40
N LYS A 24 14.85 -0.76 -14.19
CA LYS A 24 15.35 -2.07 -13.79
C LYS A 24 14.25 -3.14 -13.88
N PHE A 25 13.06 -2.84 -13.38
CA PHE A 25 11.91 -3.74 -13.48
C PHE A 25 11.58 -4.06 -14.94
N LEU A 26 11.50 -3.07 -15.81
CA LEU A 26 11.17 -3.30 -17.22
C LEU A 26 12.23 -4.15 -17.94
N GLN A 27 13.51 -3.96 -17.62
CA GLN A 27 14.59 -4.77 -18.19
C GLN A 27 14.56 -6.22 -17.69
N GLU A 28 14.38 -6.42 -16.38
CA GLU A 28 14.37 -7.76 -15.78
C GLU A 28 13.16 -8.59 -16.24
N TYR A 29 12.00 -7.94 -16.44
CA TYR A 29 10.75 -8.61 -16.78
C TYR A 29 10.33 -8.45 -18.24
N GLN A 30 11.18 -7.89 -19.10
CA GLN A 30 10.86 -7.60 -20.51
C GLN A 30 10.28 -8.83 -21.24
N SER A 31 10.90 -9.99 -21.07
CA SER A 31 10.46 -11.22 -21.74
C SER A 31 9.09 -11.71 -21.27
N ASN A 32 8.74 -11.47 -20.00
CA ASN A 32 7.43 -11.81 -19.43
C ASN A 32 6.37 -10.84 -19.94
N ILE A 33 6.70 -9.55 -19.98
CA ILE A 33 5.82 -8.48 -20.47
C ILE A 33 5.47 -8.72 -21.94
N ILE A 34 6.45 -8.99 -22.80
CA ILE A 34 6.23 -9.27 -24.23
C ILE A 34 5.32 -10.50 -24.45
N LYS A 35 5.40 -11.51 -23.57
CA LYS A 35 4.58 -12.73 -23.66
C LYS A 35 3.14 -12.56 -23.19
N ASN A 36 2.78 -11.44 -22.56
CA ASN A 36 1.48 -11.23 -21.94
C ASN A 36 0.76 -10.04 -22.57
N ASP A 37 -0.55 -10.17 -22.76
CA ASP A 37 -1.37 -9.12 -23.40
C ASP A 37 -1.62 -7.89 -22.49
N TYR A 38 -1.49 -8.05 -21.17
CA TYR A 38 -1.77 -6.99 -20.18
C TYR A 38 -0.77 -7.01 -19.04
N LEU A 39 -0.27 -5.84 -18.69
CA LEU A 39 0.51 -5.56 -17.49
C LEU A 39 -0.20 -4.48 -16.67
N PHE A 40 -0.51 -4.79 -15.42
CA PHE A 40 -1.03 -3.86 -14.42
C PHE A 40 0.05 -3.60 -13.38
N ALA A 41 0.58 -2.39 -13.35
CA ALA A 41 1.59 -1.96 -12.39
C ALA A 41 0.99 -0.92 -11.44
N PHE A 42 0.85 -1.28 -10.17
CA PHE A 42 0.11 -0.51 -9.18
C PHE A 42 0.81 -0.48 -7.82
N GLY A 43 0.34 0.36 -6.91
CA GLY A 43 0.83 0.44 -5.53
C GLY A 43 1.29 1.83 -5.13
N ASP A 44 1.99 1.93 -4.00
CA ASP A 44 2.61 3.17 -3.53
C ASP A 44 3.89 3.46 -4.32
N GLN A 45 3.73 4.15 -5.43
CA GLN A 45 4.83 4.55 -6.29
C GLN A 45 5.51 5.83 -5.81
N ASN A 46 5.04 6.45 -4.73
CA ASN A 46 5.68 7.58 -4.07
C ASN A 46 5.95 8.82 -4.95
N TRP A 47 5.28 8.98 -6.09
CA TRP A 47 5.32 10.20 -6.90
C TRP A 47 4.70 11.38 -6.14
N ARG A 48 5.34 12.56 -6.26
CA ARG A 48 4.99 13.74 -5.45
C ARG A 48 4.45 14.88 -6.30
N THR A 49 3.63 15.72 -5.67
CA THR A 49 3.26 17.02 -6.25
C THR A 49 4.43 17.98 -6.14
N LEU A 50 4.82 18.58 -7.28
CA LEU A 50 5.94 19.47 -7.42
C LEU A 50 5.79 20.74 -6.58
N ASN A 51 6.90 21.19 -5.98
CA ASN A 51 6.95 22.34 -5.06
C ASN A 51 6.56 23.69 -5.70
N ILE A 52 6.49 23.78 -7.02
CA ILE A 52 6.05 25.00 -7.74
C ILE A 52 4.59 25.37 -7.44
N LEU A 53 3.74 24.41 -7.10
CA LEU A 53 2.36 24.64 -6.69
C LEU A 53 2.31 24.68 -5.17
N SER A 54 1.99 25.82 -4.52
CA SER A 54 2.03 25.95 -3.04
C SER A 54 1.03 25.03 -2.31
N VAL A 55 1.24 24.80 -1.01
CA VAL A 55 0.35 23.93 -0.22
C VAL A 55 -1.06 24.53 -0.14
N GLU A 56 -1.16 25.85 0.03
CA GLU A 56 -2.42 26.58 0.09
C GLU A 56 -3.20 26.41 -1.22
N ALA A 57 -2.51 26.53 -2.36
CA ALA A 57 -3.11 26.34 -3.68
C ALA A 57 -3.60 24.89 -3.88
N ILE A 58 -2.84 23.90 -3.37
CA ILE A 58 -3.27 22.48 -3.39
C ILE A 58 -4.54 22.31 -2.56
N LEU A 59 -4.58 22.83 -1.33
CA LEU A 59 -5.74 22.70 -0.45
C LEU A 59 -6.96 23.45 -1.00
N GLU A 60 -6.76 24.60 -1.64
CA GLU A 60 -7.83 25.32 -2.33
C GLU A 60 -8.39 24.53 -3.51
N ALA A 61 -7.51 23.94 -4.34
CA ALA A 61 -7.92 23.08 -5.45
C ALA A 61 -8.68 21.85 -4.95
N ILE A 62 -8.25 21.22 -3.85
CA ILE A 62 -8.97 20.10 -3.23
C ILE A 62 -10.37 20.54 -2.79
N LYS A 63 -10.49 21.69 -2.13
CA LYS A 63 -11.76 22.23 -1.65
C LYS A 63 -12.73 22.56 -2.79
N LYS A 64 -12.22 22.96 -3.95
CA LYS A 64 -13.00 23.24 -5.17
C LYS A 64 -13.22 22.01 -6.06
N GLU A 65 -12.67 20.85 -5.67
CA GLU A 65 -12.65 19.63 -6.49
C GLU A 65 -11.94 19.82 -7.86
N GLU A 66 -11.01 20.77 -7.94
CA GLU A 66 -10.22 21.11 -9.13
C GLU A 66 -8.93 20.28 -9.21
N TYR A 67 -9.07 18.95 -9.19
CA TYR A 67 -7.94 18.03 -9.08
C TYR A 67 -6.96 18.08 -10.26
N THR A 68 -7.42 18.48 -11.45
CA THR A 68 -6.59 18.67 -12.64
C THR A 68 -5.45 19.65 -12.40
N THR A 69 -5.67 20.69 -11.59
CA THR A 69 -4.63 21.67 -11.23
C THR A 69 -3.48 20.99 -10.49
N ILE A 70 -3.79 20.07 -9.57
CA ILE A 70 -2.79 19.33 -8.79
C ILE A 70 -2.10 18.29 -9.68
N PHE A 71 -2.87 17.59 -10.51
CA PHE A 71 -2.38 16.57 -11.43
C PHE A 71 -1.39 17.12 -12.47
N ASN A 72 -1.60 18.33 -12.99
CA ASN A 72 -0.64 18.99 -13.89
C ASN A 72 0.72 19.31 -13.23
N HIS A 73 0.76 19.28 -11.90
CA HIS A 73 1.96 19.47 -11.10
C HIS A 73 2.41 18.17 -10.42
N ASP A 74 1.99 17.01 -10.92
CA ASP A 74 2.46 15.70 -10.45
C ASP A 74 3.73 15.24 -11.20
N GLU A 75 4.71 14.70 -10.47
CA GLU A 75 5.99 14.24 -11.02
C GLU A 75 5.82 13.20 -12.14
N LEU A 76 5.00 12.16 -11.92
CA LEU A 76 4.78 11.10 -12.90
C LEU A 76 4.09 11.65 -14.15
N THR A 77 3.09 12.50 -13.95
CA THR A 77 2.32 13.13 -15.02
C THR A 77 3.22 13.99 -15.91
N GLN A 78 4.02 14.89 -15.31
CA GLN A 78 4.95 15.70 -16.09
C GLN A 78 6.01 14.87 -16.80
N MET A 79 6.48 13.80 -16.17
CA MET A 79 7.45 12.90 -16.77
C MET A 79 6.88 12.18 -18.00
N ARG A 80 5.62 11.73 -17.94
CA ARG A 80 4.94 11.07 -19.06
C ARG A 80 4.56 12.05 -20.18
N GLN A 81 4.25 13.30 -19.86
CA GLN A 81 3.89 14.34 -20.83
C GLN A 81 5.09 14.96 -21.54
N LYS A 82 6.23 15.10 -20.86
CA LYS A 82 7.43 15.65 -21.48
C LYS A 82 7.92 14.65 -22.52
N ASN A 83 8.21 15.15 -23.74
CA ASN A 83 9.06 14.47 -24.72
C ASN A 83 10.51 14.43 -24.21
N SER A 84 10.71 13.90 -23.00
CA SER A 84 12.01 13.74 -22.39
C SER A 84 12.83 12.79 -23.25
N THR A 85 14.03 13.26 -23.62
CA THR A 85 15.08 12.54 -24.31
C THR A 85 15.94 11.71 -23.34
N GLU A 86 15.67 11.78 -22.04
CA GLU A 86 16.33 10.96 -21.03
C GLU A 86 15.74 9.54 -21.07
N SER A 87 16.57 8.56 -21.38
CA SER A 87 16.22 7.13 -21.55
C SER A 87 15.36 6.60 -20.41
N ASP A 88 15.64 7.05 -19.19
CA ASP A 88 15.09 6.49 -17.96
C ASP A 88 13.62 6.91 -17.75
N THR A 89 13.18 7.98 -18.43
CA THR A 89 11.80 8.50 -18.36
C THR A 89 10.95 8.10 -19.58
N GLN A 90 11.60 7.65 -20.66
CA GLN A 90 10.91 7.25 -21.89
C GLN A 90 10.10 5.96 -21.70
N CYS A 91 10.52 5.09 -20.79
CA CYS A 91 9.93 3.78 -20.57
C CYS A 91 8.50 3.80 -19.99
N LEU A 92 8.08 4.91 -19.38
CA LEU A 92 6.74 5.08 -18.80
C LEU A 92 5.74 5.75 -19.74
N LYS A 93 6.18 6.17 -20.94
CA LYS A 93 5.29 6.79 -21.94
C LYS A 93 4.31 5.78 -22.53
N ASP A 94 4.71 4.52 -22.63
CA ASP A 94 3.89 3.43 -23.19
C ASP A 94 2.88 2.86 -22.18
N PHE A 95 2.92 3.33 -20.94
CA PHE A 95 1.89 3.02 -19.96
C PHE A 95 0.76 4.04 -20.06
N PHE A 96 -0.46 3.52 -19.96
CA PHE A 96 -1.68 4.27 -19.81
C PHE A 96 -2.06 4.37 -18.32
N GLU A 97 -2.69 5.48 -17.93
CA GLU A 97 -3.32 5.65 -16.62
C GLU A 97 -4.66 6.35 -16.85
N ALA A 98 -5.71 5.89 -16.17
CA ALA A 98 -7.03 6.50 -16.29
C ALA A 98 -7.03 7.92 -15.69
N PRO A 99 -7.93 8.81 -16.16
CA PRO A 99 -8.03 10.16 -15.61
C PRO A 99 -8.26 10.14 -14.09
N ILE A 100 -7.39 10.85 -13.35
CA ILE A 100 -7.55 11.03 -11.92
C ILE A 100 -8.63 12.10 -11.67
N THR A 101 -9.70 11.68 -11.00
CA THR A 101 -10.87 12.52 -10.67
C THR A 101 -11.20 12.51 -9.17
N PHE A 102 -10.23 12.10 -8.37
CA PHE A 102 -10.31 11.98 -6.91
C PHE A 102 -9.17 12.79 -6.26
N PRO A 103 -9.28 13.19 -4.98
CA PRO A 103 -8.25 14.00 -4.33
C PRO A 103 -6.96 13.20 -4.07
N PRO A 104 -5.82 13.88 -3.82
CA PRO A 104 -4.56 13.23 -3.46
C PRO A 104 -4.72 12.19 -2.34
N THR A 105 -4.04 11.06 -2.46
CA THR A 105 -4.26 9.90 -1.58
C THR A 105 -3.36 9.91 -0.35
N TYR A 106 -2.39 10.81 -0.30
CA TYR A 106 -1.39 10.94 0.76
C TYR A 106 -1.06 12.41 1.02
N LYS A 107 -0.71 12.88 2.22
CA LYS A 107 -0.70 12.18 3.53
C LYS A 107 -1.85 12.69 4.40
N TYR A 108 -2.73 11.81 4.81
CA TYR A 108 -3.84 12.13 5.71
C TYR A 108 -3.44 12.02 7.18
N VAL A 109 -4.11 12.80 8.02
CA VAL A 109 -4.18 12.56 9.45
C VAL A 109 -5.02 11.29 9.67
N LEU A 110 -4.54 10.38 10.52
CA LEU A 110 -5.24 9.14 10.82
C LEU A 110 -6.65 9.43 11.35
N ASN A 111 -7.62 8.64 10.89
CA ASN A 111 -9.04 8.75 11.24
C ASN A 111 -9.67 10.12 10.92
N SER A 112 -9.10 10.88 9.99
CA SER A 112 -9.56 12.22 9.61
C SER A 112 -9.47 12.43 8.10
N ASP A 113 -10.28 13.33 7.55
CA ASP A 113 -10.18 13.78 6.15
C ASP A 113 -9.20 14.94 5.97
N ALA A 114 -8.58 15.40 7.06
CA ALA A 114 -7.55 16.42 7.00
C ALA A 114 -6.22 15.85 6.50
N TYR A 115 -5.53 16.60 5.66
CA TYR A 115 -4.14 16.32 5.32
C TYR A 115 -3.20 16.72 6.46
N GLN A 116 -2.17 15.91 6.68
CA GLN A 116 -1.10 16.23 7.63
C GLN A 116 -0.16 17.23 6.98
N ILE A 117 -0.36 18.52 7.28
CA ILE A 117 0.52 19.61 6.84
C ILE A 117 1.48 19.94 7.99
N GLU A 118 2.78 19.79 7.75
CA GLU A 118 3.82 20.24 8.67
C GLU A 118 4.42 21.56 8.15
N LYS A 119 5.05 22.34 9.05
CA LYS A 119 5.61 23.68 8.73
C LYS A 119 6.73 23.66 7.69
N ASP A 120 7.27 22.48 7.38
CA ASP A 120 8.22 22.29 6.30
C ASP A 120 7.44 21.95 5.03
N GLU A 121 7.13 22.99 4.23
CA GLU A 121 6.25 22.94 3.04
C GLU A 121 6.68 21.88 2.00
N GLU A 122 7.93 21.42 2.08
CA GLU A 122 8.52 20.45 1.16
C GLU A 122 8.28 18.98 1.53
N VAL A 123 7.96 18.65 2.79
CA VAL A 123 8.09 17.25 3.28
C VAL A 123 6.80 16.42 3.10
N ARG A 124 5.59 17.01 3.19
CA ARG A 124 4.32 16.21 3.27
C ARG A 124 3.09 16.82 2.59
N ARG A 125 3.31 17.57 1.52
CA ARG A 125 2.27 18.11 0.63
C ARG A 125 1.34 17.01 0.07
N PRO A 126 0.02 17.27 -0.04
CA PRO A 126 -0.91 16.31 -0.64
C PRO A 126 -0.42 15.85 -2.02
N SER A 127 -0.28 14.54 -2.22
CA SER A 127 0.31 13.92 -3.43
C SER A 127 -0.43 12.66 -3.86
N TYR A 128 -0.34 12.32 -5.15
CA TYR A 128 -0.84 11.06 -5.72
C TYR A 128 0.27 9.99 -5.71
N THR A 129 0.50 9.41 -4.54
CA THR A 129 1.52 8.37 -4.34
C THR A 129 1.03 7.00 -4.80
N ASP A 130 -0.28 6.74 -4.67
CA ASP A 130 -0.91 5.46 -4.99
C ASP A 130 -1.47 5.49 -6.42
N ARG A 131 -0.90 4.68 -7.32
CA ARG A 131 -1.17 4.77 -8.78
C ARG A 131 -1.46 3.40 -9.38
N ILE A 132 -2.21 3.38 -10.48
CA ILE A 132 -2.47 2.18 -11.30
C ILE A 132 -2.13 2.51 -12.76
N LEU A 133 -1.02 1.97 -13.25
CA LEU A 133 -0.59 2.07 -14.65
C LEU A 133 -0.84 0.75 -15.38
N ILE A 134 -1.19 0.86 -16.65
CA ILE A 134 -1.56 -0.27 -17.50
C ILE A 134 -0.76 -0.22 -18.80
N SER A 135 -0.16 -1.33 -19.19
CA SER A 135 0.42 -1.49 -20.52
C SER A 135 -0.26 -2.67 -21.22
N THR A 136 -0.74 -2.43 -22.44
CA THR A 136 -1.38 -3.45 -23.28
C THR A 136 -1.32 -3.03 -24.75
N PHE A 137 -1.25 -4.00 -25.65
CA PHE A 137 -1.41 -3.80 -27.09
C PHE A 137 -2.85 -4.06 -27.56
N SER A 138 -3.75 -4.41 -26.64
CA SER A 138 -5.14 -4.73 -26.96
C SER A 138 -6.07 -3.55 -26.68
N ASN A 139 -7.12 -3.43 -27.48
CA ASN A 139 -8.14 -2.37 -27.37
C ASN A 139 -9.43 -2.86 -26.72
N ASP A 140 -9.38 -4.02 -26.06
CA ASP A 140 -10.53 -4.70 -25.44
C ASP A 140 -10.63 -4.48 -23.92
N LEU A 141 -9.74 -3.66 -23.35
CA LEU A 141 -9.80 -3.24 -21.96
C LEU A 141 -10.57 -1.93 -21.85
N GLU A 142 -11.70 -1.96 -21.15
CA GLU A 142 -12.50 -0.80 -20.80
C GLU A 142 -12.32 -0.47 -19.32
N ILE A 143 -12.05 0.79 -19.00
CA ILE A 143 -11.97 1.25 -17.61
C ILE A 143 -13.30 1.88 -17.24
N ILE A 144 -13.98 1.25 -16.29
CA ILE A 144 -15.28 1.66 -15.79
C ILE A 144 -15.12 2.75 -14.75
N GLN A 145 -14.14 2.59 -13.85
CA GLN A 145 -13.89 3.55 -12.79
C GLN A 145 -12.42 3.55 -12.37
N TYR A 146 -11.90 4.72 -12.01
CA TYR A 146 -10.61 4.87 -11.34
C TYR A 146 -10.79 5.91 -10.22
N SER A 147 -10.72 5.47 -8.97
CA SER A 147 -11.09 6.31 -7.82
C SER A 147 -10.35 5.90 -6.55
N SER A 148 -10.36 6.77 -5.55
CA SER A 148 -9.99 6.43 -4.17
C SER A 148 -11.22 6.08 -3.32
N ILE A 149 -10.98 5.45 -2.16
CA ILE A 149 -11.99 5.16 -1.13
C ILE A 149 -11.70 6.03 0.10
N ASP A 150 -12.53 7.06 0.24
CA ASP A 150 -12.52 8.05 1.32
C ASP A 150 -12.98 7.50 2.68
N ASP A 151 -13.89 6.52 2.69
CA ASP A 151 -14.43 5.93 3.91
C ASP A 151 -13.39 5.18 4.77
N VAL A 152 -12.25 4.80 4.19
CA VAL A 152 -11.21 4.01 4.87
C VAL A 152 -10.11 4.95 5.35
N LYS A 153 -10.14 5.26 6.65
CA LYS A 153 -9.28 6.31 7.25
C LYS A 153 -8.25 5.78 8.25
N LEU A 154 -8.04 4.47 8.28
CA LEU A 154 -7.14 3.78 9.22
C LEU A 154 -5.65 3.99 8.88
N SER A 155 -5.35 4.43 7.66
CA SER A 155 -4.01 4.76 7.18
C SER A 155 -3.96 6.25 6.81
N ASP A 156 -2.74 6.76 6.75
CA ASP A 156 -2.41 8.06 6.17
C ASP A 156 -2.48 8.05 4.63
N HIS A 157 -2.71 6.88 4.02
CA HIS A 157 -3.10 6.71 2.63
C HIS A 157 -4.60 6.44 2.47
N ARG A 158 -5.14 6.72 1.28
CA ARG A 158 -6.48 6.29 0.86
C ARG A 158 -6.39 5.18 -0.18
N PRO A 159 -7.09 4.04 0.01
CA PRO A 159 -7.08 2.98 -0.98
C PRO A 159 -7.50 3.48 -2.36
N VAL A 160 -6.76 3.12 -3.39
CA VAL A 160 -7.07 3.40 -4.80
C VAL A 160 -7.51 2.11 -5.48
N PHE A 161 -8.53 2.21 -6.34
CA PHE A 161 -9.01 1.09 -7.13
C PHE A 161 -9.28 1.53 -8.56
N ALA A 162 -9.19 0.56 -9.48
CA ALA A 162 -9.69 0.69 -10.83
C ALA A 162 -10.59 -0.50 -11.14
N ASP A 163 -11.82 -0.20 -11.57
CA ASP A 163 -12.78 -1.19 -12.06
C ASP A 163 -12.68 -1.25 -13.59
N MET A 164 -12.53 -2.46 -14.13
CA MET A 164 -12.23 -2.68 -15.53
C MET A 164 -12.99 -3.88 -16.08
N ILE A 165 -13.45 -3.75 -17.33
CA ILE A 165 -14.03 -4.84 -18.10
C ILE A 165 -13.05 -5.22 -19.20
N LEU A 166 -12.69 -6.50 -19.22
CA LEU A 166 -12.00 -7.07 -20.36
C LEU A 166 -13.02 -7.71 -21.30
N HIS A 167 -13.23 -7.11 -22.45
CA HIS A 167 -14.09 -7.64 -23.50
C HIS A 167 -13.40 -8.85 -24.12
N GLN A 168 -13.89 -10.06 -23.82
CA GLN A 168 -13.33 -11.25 -24.46
C GLN A 168 -13.46 -11.12 -25.98
N ARG A 169 -12.36 -11.38 -26.70
CA ARG A 169 -12.41 -11.64 -28.14
C ARG A 169 -13.25 -12.90 -28.38
N SER A 170 -14.55 -12.70 -28.59
CA SER A 170 -15.39 -13.76 -29.15
C SER A 170 -14.87 -14.10 -30.53
N LYS A 171 -14.78 -15.39 -30.84
CA LYS A 171 -14.55 -15.83 -32.22
C LYS A 171 -15.74 -15.54 -33.15
N ASN A 172 -16.84 -14.94 -32.68
CA ASN A 172 -17.96 -14.49 -33.51
C ASN A 172 -18.71 -13.28 -32.90
N ASN A 173 -19.09 -12.33 -33.76
CA ASN A 173 -19.81 -11.09 -33.47
C ASN A 173 -21.02 -11.24 -32.52
N GLU A 174 -21.25 -10.27 -31.63
CA GLU A 174 -22.29 -9.23 -31.77
C GLU A 174 -22.36 -8.30 -30.54
N MET A 175 -22.82 -7.09 -30.80
CA MET A 175 -22.79 -5.91 -29.95
C MET A 175 -23.98 -5.86 -28.98
N SER A 176 -23.74 -5.41 -27.74
CA SER A 176 -24.81 -4.92 -26.86
C SER A 176 -24.26 -3.78 -25.98
N LYS A 177 -24.61 -2.54 -26.36
CA LYS A 177 -24.51 -1.35 -25.50
C LYS A 177 -25.87 -1.11 -24.86
N ASN A 178 -25.88 -0.91 -23.54
CA ASN A 178 -26.71 0.03 -22.75
C ASN A 178 -27.11 -0.55 -21.38
N THR A 179 -26.28 -0.33 -20.34
CA THR A 179 -26.65 -0.30 -18.90
C THR A 179 -25.45 0.23 -18.09
N SER A 180 -25.02 1.48 -18.30
CA SER A 180 -23.73 1.97 -17.77
C SER A 180 -23.82 2.69 -16.43
N THR A 181 -24.95 3.29 -16.04
CA THR A 181 -25.00 4.17 -14.85
C THR A 181 -25.34 3.42 -13.56
N GLU A 182 -26.32 2.51 -13.59
CA GLU A 182 -26.75 1.76 -12.39
C GLU A 182 -25.79 0.62 -12.04
N LYS A 183 -25.21 -0.02 -13.08
CA LYS A 183 -24.18 -1.06 -12.91
C LYS A 183 -22.93 -0.50 -12.22
N THR A 184 -22.46 0.69 -12.64
CA THR A 184 -21.29 1.35 -12.06
C THR A 184 -21.47 1.67 -10.57
N ARG A 185 -22.61 2.25 -10.17
CA ARG A 185 -22.88 2.58 -8.75
C ARG A 185 -22.94 1.34 -7.86
N THR A 186 -23.46 0.24 -8.40
CA THR A 186 -23.53 -1.05 -7.68
C THR A 186 -22.14 -1.67 -7.54
N THR A 187 -21.31 -1.61 -8.59
CA THR A 187 -19.92 -2.10 -8.55
C THR A 187 -19.04 -1.29 -7.61
N THR A 188 -19.15 0.05 -7.59
CA THR A 188 -18.40 0.89 -6.63
C THR A 188 -18.70 0.50 -5.19
N ASN A 189 -19.98 0.32 -4.84
CA ASN A 189 -20.39 -0.10 -3.49
C ASN A 189 -19.87 -1.49 -3.15
N HIS A 190 -19.86 -2.40 -4.13
CA HIS A 190 -19.33 -3.74 -3.96
C HIS A 190 -17.81 -3.72 -3.71
N ILE A 191 -17.04 -2.95 -4.48
CA ILE A 191 -15.60 -2.77 -4.27
C ILE A 191 -15.31 -2.16 -2.90
N LYS A 192 -16.03 -1.09 -2.53
CA LYS A 192 -15.90 -0.50 -1.18
C LYS A 192 -16.14 -1.54 -0.09
N THR A 193 -17.13 -2.41 -0.26
CA THR A 193 -17.46 -3.49 0.69
C THR A 193 -16.35 -4.54 0.75
N ILE A 194 -15.85 -4.99 -0.41
CA ILE A 194 -14.75 -5.95 -0.50
C ILE A 194 -13.49 -5.40 0.18
N VAL A 195 -13.09 -4.16 -0.13
CA VAL A 195 -11.90 -3.54 0.46
C VAL A 195 -12.05 -3.43 1.98
N LYS A 196 -13.20 -2.93 2.48
CA LYS A 196 -13.48 -2.88 3.92
C LYS A 196 -13.42 -4.27 4.57
N GLN A 197 -13.99 -5.29 3.91
CA GLN A 197 -13.98 -6.66 4.41
C GLN A 197 -12.56 -7.25 4.47
N HIS A 198 -11.73 -7.03 3.45
CA HIS A 198 -10.33 -7.48 3.45
C HIS A 198 -9.52 -6.79 4.54
N ILE A 199 -9.70 -5.48 4.72
CA ILE A 199 -9.04 -4.73 5.80
C ILE A 199 -9.47 -5.26 7.16
N LEU A 200 -10.77 -5.45 7.38
CA LEU A 200 -11.28 -6.00 8.63
C LEU A 200 -10.74 -7.40 8.91
N THR A 201 -10.70 -8.26 7.88
CA THR A 201 -10.16 -9.62 7.99
C THR A 201 -8.66 -9.62 8.31
N PHE A 202 -7.90 -8.73 7.69
CA PHE A 202 -6.48 -8.55 7.97
C PHE A 202 -6.23 -8.08 9.41
N LEU A 203 -6.99 -7.07 9.88
CA LEU A 203 -6.90 -6.57 11.26
C LEU A 203 -7.26 -7.66 12.28
N MET A 204 -8.31 -8.43 12.02
CA MET A 204 -8.69 -9.57 12.87
C MET A 204 -7.61 -10.65 12.89
N THR A 205 -6.92 -10.87 11.77
CA THR A 205 -5.79 -11.81 11.70
C THR A 205 -4.61 -11.32 12.55
N ILE A 206 -4.28 -10.02 12.51
CA ILE A 206 -3.23 -9.45 13.37
C ILE A 206 -3.63 -9.55 14.84
N ALA A 207 -4.88 -9.23 15.19
CA ALA A 207 -5.38 -9.31 16.56
C ALA A 207 -5.32 -10.75 17.10
N THR A 208 -5.67 -11.75 16.28
CA THR A 208 -5.56 -13.15 16.69
C THR A 208 -4.11 -13.61 16.84
N MET A 209 -3.22 -13.22 15.91
CA MET A 209 -1.78 -13.53 16.01
C MET A 209 -1.14 -12.90 17.27
N THR A 210 -1.45 -11.64 17.57
CA THR A 210 -0.94 -10.96 18.77
C THR A 210 -1.47 -11.60 20.05
N PHE A 211 -2.75 -11.98 20.09
CA PHE A 211 -3.32 -12.70 21.22
C PHE A 211 -2.64 -14.07 21.46
N VAL A 212 -2.38 -14.83 20.39
CA VAL A 212 -1.65 -16.09 20.47
C VAL A 212 -0.22 -15.88 20.99
N CYS A 213 0.48 -14.85 20.50
CA CYS A 213 1.81 -14.50 21.00
C CYS A 213 1.81 -14.15 22.50
N ILE A 214 0.80 -13.40 22.98
CA ILE A 214 0.64 -13.07 24.40
C ILE A 214 0.40 -14.34 25.23
N LEU A 215 -0.45 -15.25 24.76
CA LEU A 215 -0.70 -16.52 25.46
C LEU A 215 0.57 -17.38 25.56
N ILE A 216 1.33 -17.50 24.46
CA ILE A 216 2.61 -18.23 24.46
C ILE A 216 3.59 -17.61 25.47
N PHE A 217 3.69 -16.27 25.49
CA PHE A 217 4.54 -15.56 26.44
C PHE A 217 4.12 -15.84 27.90
N LEU A 218 2.83 -15.77 28.21
CA LEU A 218 2.32 -16.04 29.57
C LEU A 218 2.58 -17.49 30.01
N VAL A 219 2.36 -18.46 29.12
CA VAL A 219 2.68 -19.89 29.40
C VAL A 219 4.18 -20.05 29.66
N MET A 220 5.02 -19.38 28.89
CA MET A 220 6.47 -19.42 29.10
C MET A 220 6.90 -18.82 30.43
N CYS A 221 6.33 -17.67 30.82
CA CYS A 221 6.55 -17.09 32.14
C CYS A 221 6.15 -18.05 33.26
N GLN A 222 4.98 -18.71 33.16
CA GLN A 222 4.53 -19.68 34.16
C GLN A 222 5.47 -20.89 34.28
N LEU A 223 5.99 -21.39 33.15
CA LEU A 223 6.94 -22.49 33.14
C LEU A 223 8.29 -22.10 33.76
N ILE A 224 8.78 -20.88 33.50
CA ILE A 224 9.99 -20.35 34.11
C ILE A 224 9.81 -20.23 35.63
N ILE A 225 8.68 -19.67 36.10
CA ILE A 225 8.38 -19.55 37.53
C ILE A 225 8.35 -20.93 38.18
N LYS A 226 7.64 -21.91 37.59
CA LYS A 226 7.60 -23.29 38.11
C LYS A 226 8.99 -23.95 38.19
N CYS A 227 9.83 -23.72 37.19
CA CYS A 227 11.20 -24.23 37.16
C CYS A 227 12.07 -23.61 38.26
N GLN A 228 11.90 -22.29 38.51
CA GLN A 228 12.60 -21.60 39.58
C GLN A 228 12.15 -22.09 40.96
N THR A 229 10.85 -22.24 41.20
CA THR A 229 10.34 -22.75 42.49
C THR A 229 10.82 -24.18 42.78
N GLN A 230 10.80 -25.07 41.78
CA GLN A 230 11.34 -26.44 41.95
C GLN A 230 12.84 -26.44 42.28
N LYS A 231 13.64 -25.55 41.67
CA LYS A 231 15.06 -25.42 42.01
C LYS A 231 15.26 -24.97 43.47
N THR A 232 14.45 -24.03 43.95
CA THR A 232 14.50 -23.55 45.33
C THR A 232 14.10 -24.64 46.32
N ASP A 233 13.04 -25.40 46.04
CA ASP A 233 12.58 -26.50 46.89
C ASP A 233 13.63 -27.63 46.97
N MET A 234 14.28 -27.98 45.86
CA MET A 234 15.38 -28.96 45.87
C MET A 234 16.58 -28.48 46.69
N GLN A 235 16.92 -27.19 46.63
CA GLN A 235 18.02 -26.61 47.43
C GLN A 235 17.70 -26.61 48.93
N GLN A 236 16.47 -26.31 49.33
CA GLN A 236 16.03 -26.40 50.73
C GLN A 236 16.02 -27.86 51.24
N THR A 237 15.52 -28.80 50.43
CA THR A 237 15.48 -30.22 50.81
C THR A 237 16.89 -30.80 50.97
N ALA A 238 17.84 -30.38 50.13
CA ALA A 238 19.25 -30.78 50.25
C ALA A 238 19.92 -30.25 51.52
N GLN A 239 19.54 -29.07 52.02
CA GLN A 239 20.08 -28.51 53.27
C GLN A 239 19.52 -29.20 54.53
N ILE A 240 18.26 -29.63 54.51
CA ILE A 240 17.62 -30.29 55.66
C ILE A 240 18.22 -31.69 55.92
N ASN A 241 18.73 -32.38 54.89
CA ASN A 241 19.29 -33.73 55.02
C ASN A 241 20.75 -33.80 55.57
N ILE A 242 21.40 -32.68 55.88
CA ILE A 242 22.83 -32.66 56.32
C ILE A 242 22.98 -32.64 57.86
N VAL A 243 21.89 -32.63 58.64
CA VAL A 243 21.98 -32.63 60.11
C VAL A 243 22.00 -34.06 60.66
N GLY A 244 23.19 -34.64 60.83
CA GLY A 244 23.31 -35.88 61.62
C GLY A 244 24.63 -36.63 61.55
N THR A 245 25.67 -36.12 62.22
CA THR A 245 26.51 -36.91 63.16
C THR A 245 27.29 -35.96 64.08
N PRO A 246 27.30 -36.16 65.41
CA PRO A 246 28.04 -35.29 66.32
C PRO A 246 29.50 -35.74 66.40
N SER A 247 30.40 -34.80 66.15
CA SER A 247 31.83 -34.92 66.46
C SER A 247 32.04 -34.76 67.97
N SER A 248 32.40 -35.83 68.66
CA SER A 248 33.02 -35.72 69.99
C SER A 248 34.51 -35.42 69.83
N VAL A 249 34.89 -34.34 70.51
CA VAL A 249 36.20 -33.70 70.66
C VAL A 249 37.19 -34.64 71.37
N GLU A 250 38.40 -34.80 70.81
CA GLU A 250 39.59 -35.23 71.56
C GLU A 250 40.49 -34.01 71.79
N SER A 251 40.84 -33.80 73.05
CA SER A 251 42.03 -33.10 73.54
C SER A 251 43.23 -34.03 73.53
#